data_AF-A0AA50DZW6-F1
#
_entry.id   AF-A0AA50DZW6-F1
#
_cell.length_a   1.000
_cell.length_b   1.000
_cell.length_c   1.000
_cell.angle_alpha   90.00
_cell.angle_beta   90.00
_cell.angle_gamma   90.00
#
_symmetry.space_group_name_H-M   'P 1'
#
loop_
_entity.id
_entity.type
_entity.pdbx_description
1 polymer ?
#
loop_
_entity_poly.entity_id
_entity_poly.type
_entity_poly.pdbx_seq_one_letter_code
_entity_poly.pdbx_strand_id
1 'polypeptide(L)'
;MSFEIHPSAIENFNKKAQELTSLIKEFTQNSSKRNSFPTDLHISANLTKDDIIGEIITSTINNNGETIAKFFRTKNKIYGLGEEDYKKLKKVSERIQSLPVFAKIISLSYVEEKMFEWIKLNFLEKDYNILFIKYLEDKVYSDIKPLVLWIPINDLLVETPFLIGSSQIIPLSKLKIDNWEASF
;
A
#
# COMPACT_ATOMS: atom_id res chain seq x y z
N MET A 1 6.66 -17.87 -0.30
CA MET A 1 5.34 -17.88 -0.97
C MET A 1 5.62 -17.87 -2.47
N SER A 2 5.04 -18.76 -3.27
CA SER A 2 5.18 -18.73 -4.74
C SER A 2 3.83 -18.32 -5.31
N PHE A 3 3.79 -17.27 -6.12
CA PHE A 3 2.56 -16.80 -6.74
C PHE A 3 2.42 -17.49 -8.11
N GLU A 4 1.54 -18.47 -8.23
CA GLU A 4 1.31 -19.15 -9.50
C GLU A 4 0.38 -18.32 -10.39
N ILE A 5 0.99 -17.52 -11.26
CA ILE A 5 0.29 -16.76 -12.31
C ILE A 5 0.74 -17.31 -13.66
N HIS A 6 -0.22 -17.53 -14.57
CA HIS A 6 0.10 -18.02 -15.90
C HIS A 6 1.04 -17.05 -16.64
N PRO A 7 2.12 -17.51 -17.33
CA PRO A 7 3.13 -16.63 -17.92
C PRO A 7 2.58 -15.57 -18.88
N SER A 8 1.58 -15.92 -19.69
CA SER A 8 0.95 -14.95 -20.62
C SER A 8 0.20 -13.83 -19.90
N ALA A 9 -0.34 -14.10 -18.70
CA ALA A 9 -1.00 -13.06 -17.90
C ALA A 9 0.05 -12.13 -17.29
N ILE A 10 1.18 -12.67 -16.80
CA ILE A 10 2.31 -11.88 -16.29
C ILE A 10 2.79 -10.91 -17.36
N GLU A 11 3.05 -11.40 -18.57
CA GLU A 11 3.50 -10.56 -19.70
C GLU A 11 2.49 -9.47 -20.05
N ASN A 12 1.19 -9.82 -20.11
CA ASN A 12 0.12 -8.86 -20.39
C ASN A 12 0.04 -7.74 -19.35
N PHE A 13 0.11 -8.09 -18.06
CA PHE A 13 0.05 -7.11 -16.97
C PHE A 13 1.29 -6.21 -16.94
N ASN A 14 2.48 -6.78 -17.14
CA ASN A 14 3.71 -6.00 -17.22
C ASN A 14 3.68 -5.02 -18.39
N LYS A 15 3.19 -5.46 -19.57
CA LYS A 15 3.01 -4.57 -20.71
C LYS A 15 2.06 -3.41 -20.40
N LYS A 16 0.91 -3.70 -19.81
CA LYS A 16 -0.06 -2.67 -19.39
C LYS A 16 0.51 -1.71 -18.36
N ALA A 17 1.27 -2.21 -17.38
CA ALA A 17 1.94 -1.38 -16.39
C ALA A 17 2.93 -0.42 -17.08
N GLN A 18 3.72 -0.92 -18.04
CA GLN A 18 4.65 -0.10 -18.82
C GLN A 18 3.92 0.99 -19.64
N GLU A 19 2.77 0.67 -20.23
CA GLU A 19 1.95 1.63 -20.96
C GLU A 19 1.46 2.77 -20.05
N LEU A 20 1.19 2.50 -18.77
CA LEU A 20 0.79 3.52 -17.80
C LEU A 20 1.91 4.51 -17.46
N THR A 21 3.18 4.08 -17.51
CA THR A 21 4.33 4.96 -17.26
C THR A 21 4.37 6.13 -18.25
N SER A 22 4.03 5.87 -19.50
CA SER A 22 3.96 6.89 -20.56
C SER A 22 2.81 7.89 -20.39
N LEU A 23 1.88 7.65 -19.45
CA LEU A 23 0.75 8.53 -19.19
C LEU A 23 1.05 9.59 -18.12
N ILE A 24 2.22 9.51 -17.46
CA ILE A 24 2.65 10.52 -16.50
C ILE A 24 2.83 11.87 -17.20
N LYS A 25 2.15 12.89 -16.69
CA LYS A 25 2.17 14.27 -17.22
C LYS A 25 2.66 15.23 -16.15
N GLU A 26 3.21 16.36 -16.60
CA GLU A 26 3.50 17.51 -15.74
C GLU A 26 2.21 18.30 -15.48
N PHE A 27 1.98 18.67 -14.23
CA PHE A 27 0.84 19.48 -13.80
C PHE A 27 1.33 20.76 -13.14
N THR A 28 0.57 21.84 -13.32
CA THR A 28 0.81 23.10 -12.63
C THR A 28 0.08 23.11 -11.29
N GLN A 29 0.77 23.53 -10.24
CA GLN A 29 0.13 23.79 -8.94
C GLN A 29 -0.51 25.17 -8.98
N ASN A 30 -1.84 25.23 -8.97
CA ASN A 30 -2.51 26.48 -8.62
C ASN A 30 -2.22 26.76 -7.14
N SER A 31 -1.43 27.79 -6.85
CA SER A 31 -1.23 28.23 -5.47
C SER A 31 -2.58 28.68 -4.93
N SER A 32 -3.14 27.93 -3.97
CA SER A 32 -4.27 28.45 -3.22
C SER A 32 -3.77 29.69 -2.49
N LYS A 33 -4.51 30.79 -2.59
CA LYS A 33 -4.28 31.94 -1.71
C LYS A 33 -4.42 31.41 -0.29
N ARG A 34 -3.37 31.54 0.53
CA ARG A 34 -3.50 31.35 1.97
C ARG A 34 -4.56 32.33 2.44
N ASN A 35 -5.71 31.81 2.87
CA ASN A 35 -6.67 32.62 3.60
C ASN A 35 -6.03 32.97 4.94
N SER A 36 -5.54 34.19 5.08
CA SER A 36 -5.11 34.71 6.37
C SER A 36 -6.36 35.06 7.17
N PHE A 37 -6.98 34.06 7.78
CA PHE A 37 -7.95 34.32 8.84
C PHE A 37 -7.14 34.55 10.13
N PRO A 38 -7.17 35.76 10.71
CA PRO A 38 -6.50 36.01 11.98
C PRO A 38 -7.20 35.16 13.06
N THR A 39 -6.43 34.35 13.78
CA THR A 39 -6.92 33.53 14.89
C THR A 39 -6.13 33.86 16.15
N ASP A 40 -6.83 33.96 17.28
CA ASP A 40 -6.21 34.17 18.61
C ASP A 40 -5.68 32.85 19.21
N LEU A 41 -5.77 31.74 18.47
CA LEU A 41 -5.27 30.44 18.92
C LEU A 41 -3.74 30.44 18.92
N HIS A 42 -3.16 30.02 20.06
CA HIS A 42 -1.72 29.86 20.21
C HIS A 42 -1.22 28.67 19.37
N ILE A 43 -0.37 28.94 18.38
CA ILE A 43 0.28 27.92 17.54
C ILE A 43 1.41 27.28 18.35
N SER A 44 1.23 26.03 18.79
CA SER A 44 2.21 25.30 19.61
C SER A 44 3.33 24.62 18.82
N ALA A 45 3.15 24.40 17.52
CA ALA A 45 4.12 23.71 16.67
C ALA A 45 4.12 24.25 15.24
N ASN A 46 5.31 24.37 14.66
CA ASN A 46 5.52 24.68 13.25
C ASN A 46 6.18 23.48 12.58
N LEU A 47 5.45 22.81 11.70
CA LEU A 47 6.00 21.74 10.87
C LEU A 47 6.78 22.35 9.71
N THR A 48 8.05 22.01 9.64
CA THR A 48 8.99 22.40 8.59
C THR A 48 9.17 21.27 7.59
N LYS A 49 9.98 21.49 6.55
CA LYS A 49 10.31 20.43 5.59
C LYS A 49 11.12 19.30 6.22
N ASP A 50 11.89 19.60 7.27
CA ASP A 50 12.74 18.62 7.95
C ASP A 50 11.90 17.62 8.78
N ASP A 51 10.66 18.00 9.11
CA ASP A 51 9.70 17.13 9.81
C ASP A 51 8.95 16.17 8.87
N ILE A 52 9.15 16.29 7.55
CA ILE A 52 8.48 15.45 6.55
C ILE A 52 9.26 14.16 6.37
N ILE A 53 8.67 13.04 6.79
CA ILE A 53 9.22 11.71 6.58
C ILE A 53 8.82 11.21 5.18
N GLY A 54 9.82 11.04 4.31
CA GLY A 54 9.64 10.49 2.97
C GLY A 54 9.15 11.48 1.92
N GLU A 55 8.74 10.96 0.76
CA GLU A 55 8.24 11.79 -0.34
C GLU A 55 6.76 12.11 -0.18
N ILE A 56 6.38 13.34 -0.53
CA ILE A 56 4.98 13.76 -0.52
C ILE A 56 4.28 13.27 -1.78
N ILE A 57 3.28 12.42 -1.59
CA ILE A 57 2.33 12.00 -2.61
C ILE A 57 0.99 12.67 -2.31
N THR A 58 0.38 13.28 -3.33
CA THR A 58 -0.95 13.91 -3.18
C THR A 58 -1.97 13.21 -4.06
N SER A 59 -3.18 13.05 -3.54
CA SER A 59 -4.30 12.44 -4.25
C SER A 59 -5.46 13.41 -4.36
N THR A 60 -6.18 13.37 -5.48
CA THR A 60 -7.49 13.99 -5.61
C THR A 60 -8.56 12.94 -5.38
N ILE A 61 -9.54 13.25 -4.54
CA ILE A 61 -10.62 12.36 -4.14
C ILE A 61 -11.94 12.95 -4.66
N ASN A 62 -12.83 12.11 -5.17
CA ASN A 62 -14.17 12.53 -5.56
C ASN A 62 -15.11 12.65 -4.33
N ASN A 63 -16.34 13.10 -4.54
CA ASN A 63 -17.34 13.23 -3.47
C ASN A 63 -17.70 11.90 -2.79
N ASN A 64 -17.39 10.77 -3.42
CA ASN A 64 -17.66 9.43 -2.89
C ASN A 64 -16.48 8.88 -2.07
N GLY A 65 -15.40 9.65 -1.89
CA GLY A 65 -14.21 9.20 -1.18
C GLY A 65 -13.25 8.36 -2.01
N GLU A 66 -13.46 8.22 -3.33
CA GLU A 66 -12.56 7.46 -4.20
C GLU A 66 -11.43 8.32 -4.75
N THR A 67 -10.21 7.77 -4.78
CA THR A 67 -9.09 8.44 -5.44
C THR A 67 -9.33 8.44 -6.95
N ILE A 68 -9.30 9.63 -7.54
CA ILE A 68 -9.45 9.84 -8.98
C ILE A 68 -8.16 10.34 -9.63
N ALA A 69 -7.21 10.89 -8.89
CA ALA A 69 -5.92 11.30 -9.43
C ALA A 69 -4.84 11.19 -8.37
N LYS A 70 -3.58 11.00 -8.79
CA LYS A 70 -2.44 10.84 -7.87
C LYS A 70 -1.20 11.48 -8.46
N PHE A 71 -0.46 12.19 -7.62
CA PHE A 71 0.66 13.03 -8.01
C PHE A 71 1.83 12.91 -7.04
N PHE A 72 3.03 13.16 -7.55
CA PHE A 72 4.28 13.26 -6.79
C PHE A 72 5.05 14.50 -7.25
N ARG A 73 5.94 15.01 -6.39
CA ARG A 73 6.75 16.19 -6.69
C ARG A 73 8.22 15.81 -6.89
N THR A 74 8.82 16.28 -7.97
CA THR A 74 10.28 16.19 -8.17
C THR A 74 10.80 17.47 -8.80
N LYS A 75 11.99 17.94 -8.39
CA LYS A 75 12.66 19.14 -8.95
C LYS A 75 11.73 20.35 -9.11
N ASN A 76 10.88 20.59 -8.10
CA ASN A 76 9.91 21.68 -8.04
C ASN A 76 8.72 21.60 -9.02
N LYS A 77 8.56 20.49 -9.73
CA LYS A 77 7.44 20.22 -10.65
C LYS A 77 6.56 19.11 -10.09
N ILE A 78 5.28 19.12 -10.48
CA ILE A 78 4.32 18.08 -10.10
C ILE A 78 4.13 17.17 -11.30
N TYR A 79 4.23 15.87 -11.06
CA TYR A 79 3.97 14.84 -12.06
C TYR A 79 2.93 13.87 -11.51
N GLY A 80 2.19 13.22 -12.39
CA GLY A 80 1.23 12.21 -11.95
C GLY A 80 0.26 11.76 -13.02
N LEU A 81 -0.81 11.13 -12.56
CA LEU A 81 -1.94 10.67 -13.38
C LEU A 81 -3.16 11.50 -13.02
N GLY A 82 -3.71 12.19 -14.03
CA GLY A 82 -5.03 12.84 -13.92
C GLY A 82 -6.16 11.81 -13.98
N GLU A 83 -7.41 12.28 -13.89
CA GLU A 83 -8.60 11.44 -13.75
C GLU A 83 -8.69 10.29 -14.75
N GLU A 84 -8.64 10.60 -16.04
CA GLU A 84 -8.81 9.59 -17.10
C GLU A 84 -7.65 8.57 -17.15
N ASP A 85 -6.45 8.99 -16.80
CA ASP A 85 -5.28 8.10 -16.81
C ASP A 85 -5.23 7.26 -15.52
N TYR A 86 -5.67 7.81 -14.39
CA TYR A 86 -5.82 7.05 -13.14
C TYR A 86 -6.90 5.97 -13.26
N LYS A 87 -8.01 6.23 -13.97
CA LYS A 87 -9.03 5.20 -14.28
C LYS A 87 -8.43 3.98 -14.99
N LYS A 88 -7.41 4.17 -15.84
CA LYS A 88 -6.71 3.05 -16.50
C LYS A 88 -5.88 2.27 -15.49
N LEU A 89 -5.14 2.96 -14.61
CA LEU A 89 -4.38 2.34 -13.51
C LEU A 89 -5.29 1.50 -12.63
N LYS A 90 -6.44 2.05 -12.21
CA LYS A 90 -7.44 1.35 -11.40
C LYS A 90 -7.92 0.08 -12.09
N LYS A 91 -8.30 0.14 -13.37
CA LYS A 91 -8.73 -1.06 -14.15
C LYS A 91 -7.67 -2.16 -14.23
N VAL A 92 -6.39 -1.79 -14.39
CA VAL A 92 -5.31 -2.80 -14.40
C VAL A 92 -5.14 -3.40 -13.00
N SER A 93 -5.18 -2.56 -11.97
CA SER A 93 -5.06 -2.97 -10.57
C SER A 93 -6.20 -3.89 -10.14
N GLU A 94 -7.45 -3.59 -10.53
CA GLU A 94 -8.62 -4.45 -10.31
C GLU A 94 -8.44 -5.84 -10.91
N ARG A 95 -7.96 -5.91 -12.16
CA ARG A 95 -7.72 -7.20 -12.84
C ARG A 95 -6.62 -8.01 -12.15
N ILE A 96 -5.56 -7.35 -11.67
CA ILE A 96 -4.49 -8.02 -10.93
C ILE A 96 -5.01 -8.51 -9.57
N GLN A 97 -5.71 -7.65 -8.81
CA GLN A 97 -6.27 -8.01 -7.51
C GLN A 97 -7.30 -9.14 -7.61
N SER A 98 -8.05 -9.21 -8.72
CA SER A 98 -9.01 -10.30 -8.96
C SER A 98 -8.39 -11.67 -9.20
N LEU A 99 -7.06 -11.75 -9.39
CA LEU A 99 -6.37 -13.04 -9.50
C LEU A 99 -6.51 -13.82 -8.19
N PRO A 100 -6.81 -15.13 -8.23
CA PRO A 100 -7.00 -15.94 -7.02
C PRO A 100 -5.84 -15.86 -6.02
N VAL A 101 -4.62 -15.68 -6.53
CA VAL A 101 -3.39 -15.60 -5.75
C VAL A 101 -3.26 -14.30 -4.96
N PHE A 102 -3.86 -13.20 -5.44
CA PHE A 102 -3.80 -11.89 -4.79
C PHE A 102 -5.09 -11.53 -4.05
N ALA A 103 -6.25 -11.98 -4.53
CA ALA A 103 -7.56 -11.62 -4.00
C ALA A 103 -7.72 -11.88 -2.49
N LYS A 104 -7.02 -12.89 -1.95
CA LYS A 104 -7.08 -13.28 -0.54
C LYS A 104 -6.00 -12.66 0.34
N ILE A 105 -5.01 -12.00 -0.28
CA ILE A 105 -3.76 -11.63 0.39
C ILE A 105 -3.61 -10.10 0.43
N ILE A 106 -3.98 -9.41 -0.65
CA ILE A 106 -3.82 -7.96 -0.78
C ILE A 106 -5.10 -7.27 -1.23
N SER A 107 -5.29 -6.04 -0.74
CA SER A 107 -6.40 -5.18 -1.15
C SER A 107 -6.15 -4.54 -2.51
N LEU A 108 -7.21 -4.03 -3.14
CA LEU A 108 -7.10 -3.24 -4.37
C LEU A 108 -6.27 -1.97 -4.14
N SER A 109 -6.51 -1.27 -3.02
CA SER A 109 -5.76 -0.06 -2.67
C SER A 109 -4.26 -0.30 -2.58
N TYR A 110 -3.83 -1.46 -2.07
CA TYR A 110 -2.43 -1.84 -2.01
C TYR A 110 -1.85 -2.03 -3.42
N VAL A 111 -2.56 -2.72 -4.33
CA VAL A 111 -2.11 -2.89 -5.72
C VAL A 111 -2.00 -1.54 -6.42
N GLU A 112 -3.01 -0.66 -6.28
CA GLU A 112 -2.98 0.69 -6.86
C GLU A 112 -1.80 1.51 -6.33
N GLU A 113 -1.53 1.43 -5.03
CA GLU A 113 -0.43 2.13 -4.40
C GLU A 113 0.93 1.67 -4.94
N LYS A 114 1.18 0.36 -4.95
CA LYS A 114 2.43 -0.21 -5.47
C LYS A 114 2.56 0.00 -6.97
N MET A 115 1.47 -0.02 -7.73
CA MET A 115 1.50 0.31 -9.16
C MET A 115 1.92 1.76 -9.39
N PHE A 116 1.36 2.70 -8.63
CA PHE A 116 1.75 4.10 -8.73
C PHE A 116 3.21 4.32 -8.28
N GLU A 117 3.65 3.67 -7.20
CA GLU A 117 5.04 3.71 -6.73
C GLU A 117 6.00 3.20 -7.82
N TRP A 118 5.68 2.05 -8.44
CA TRP A 118 6.49 1.46 -9.50
C TRP A 118 6.55 2.33 -10.77
N ILE A 119 5.42 2.92 -11.18
CA ILE A 119 5.37 3.86 -12.31
C ILE A 119 6.24 5.08 -12.02
N LYS A 120 6.14 5.64 -10.80
CA LYS A 120 6.97 6.78 -10.37
C LYS A 120 8.46 6.43 -10.45
N LEU A 121 8.86 5.27 -9.93
CA LEU A 121 10.26 4.81 -9.98
C LEU A 121 10.75 4.69 -11.43
N ASN A 122 10.00 4.02 -12.30
CA ASN A 122 10.33 3.92 -13.72
C ASN A 122 10.41 5.27 -14.43
N PHE A 123 9.55 6.21 -14.07
CA PHE A 123 9.55 7.55 -14.67
C PHE A 123 10.79 8.35 -14.26
N LEU A 124 11.24 8.21 -13.00
CA LEU A 124 12.38 8.95 -12.47
C LEU A 124 13.73 8.29 -12.81
N GLU A 125 13.78 6.97 -12.81
CA GLU A 125 14.98 6.16 -12.98
C GLU A 125 15.00 5.52 -14.38
N LYS A 126 15.88 6.03 -15.24
CA LYS A 126 15.97 5.57 -16.64
C LYS A 126 16.38 4.10 -16.82
N ASP A 127 16.97 3.48 -15.78
CA ASP A 127 17.51 2.11 -15.82
C ASP A 127 16.70 1.13 -14.93
N TYR A 128 15.50 1.51 -14.51
CA TYR A 128 14.67 0.65 -13.67
C TYR A 128 14.08 -0.52 -14.48
N ASN A 129 14.76 -1.66 -14.48
CA ASN A 129 14.43 -2.82 -15.33
C ASN A 129 13.56 -3.89 -14.64
N ILE A 130 13.03 -3.62 -13.45
CA ILE A 130 12.21 -4.60 -12.73
C ILE A 130 10.77 -4.54 -13.25
N LEU A 131 10.27 -5.67 -13.77
CA LEU A 131 8.89 -5.83 -14.21
C LEU A 131 7.91 -5.66 -13.05
N PHE A 132 6.74 -5.05 -13.31
CA PHE A 132 5.77 -4.72 -12.27
C PHE A 132 5.31 -5.91 -11.43
N ILE A 133 4.95 -7.04 -12.05
CA ILE A 133 4.48 -8.22 -11.29
C ILE A 133 5.57 -8.72 -10.35
N LYS A 134 6.84 -8.76 -10.79
CA LYS A 134 7.95 -9.17 -9.93
C LYS A 134 8.15 -8.20 -8.77
N TYR A 135 8.13 -6.89 -9.05
CA TYR A 135 8.18 -5.86 -8.02
C TYR A 135 7.05 -6.01 -7.00
N LEU A 136 5.82 -6.28 -7.46
CA LEU A 136 4.67 -6.46 -6.59
C LEU A 136 4.85 -7.69 -5.69
N GLU A 137 5.28 -8.83 -6.23
CA GLU A 137 5.57 -10.04 -5.44
C GLU A 137 6.61 -9.78 -4.36
N ASP A 138 7.70 -9.09 -4.70
CA ASP A 138 8.78 -8.79 -3.75
C ASP A 138 8.28 -7.86 -2.63
N LYS A 139 7.45 -6.87 -2.96
CA LYS A 139 6.82 -5.99 -1.95
C LYS A 139 5.82 -6.74 -1.07
N VAL A 140 5.00 -7.62 -1.65
CA VAL A 140 4.08 -8.46 -0.88
C VAL A 140 4.85 -9.33 0.10
N TYR A 141 5.99 -9.90 -0.32
CA TYR A 141 6.83 -10.71 0.55
C TYR A 141 7.47 -9.90 1.69
N SER A 142 7.87 -8.65 1.46
CA SER A 142 8.45 -7.80 2.51
C SER A 142 7.42 -7.23 3.47
N ASP A 143 6.25 -6.86 2.95
CA ASP A 143 5.26 -6.06 3.67
C ASP A 143 4.30 -6.96 4.48
N ILE A 144 4.11 -8.22 4.07
CA ILE A 144 3.25 -9.17 4.79
C ILE A 144 4.06 -9.96 5.81
N LYS A 145 3.67 -9.82 7.07
CA LYS A 145 4.22 -10.58 8.20
C LYS A 145 3.15 -11.49 8.79
N PRO A 146 3.50 -12.72 9.18
CA PRO A 146 2.58 -13.57 9.91
C PRO A 146 2.25 -12.90 11.25
N LEU A 147 0.96 -12.82 11.57
CA LEU A 147 0.48 -12.34 12.85
C LEU A 147 -0.09 -13.54 13.61
N VAL A 148 0.47 -13.81 14.79
CA VAL A 148 -0.09 -14.78 15.73
C VAL A 148 -0.90 -14.01 16.76
N LEU A 149 -2.20 -14.29 16.82
CA LEU A 149 -3.11 -13.70 17.80
C LEU A 149 -3.31 -14.68 18.96
N TRP A 150 -3.15 -14.16 20.17
CA TRP A 150 -3.48 -14.87 21.40
C TRP A 150 -4.78 -14.28 21.94
N ILE A 151 -5.83 -15.11 21.96
CA ILE A 151 -7.15 -14.69 22.41
C ILE A 151 -7.50 -15.51 23.66
N PRO A 152 -7.63 -14.88 24.84
CA PRO A 152 -8.07 -15.59 26.03
C PRO A 152 -9.53 -16.02 25.85
N ILE A 153 -9.81 -17.29 26.15
CA ILE A 153 -11.18 -17.82 26.14
C ILE A 153 -11.58 -18.03 27.60
N ASN A 154 -12.52 -17.22 28.08
CA ASN A 154 -13.05 -17.35 29.44
C ASN A 154 -13.84 -18.63 29.59
N ASP A 155 -13.81 -19.20 30.80
CA ASP A 155 -14.55 -20.41 31.19
C ASP A 155 -14.29 -21.65 30.33
N LEU A 156 -13.15 -21.68 29.61
CA LEU A 156 -12.68 -22.84 28.86
C LEU A 156 -11.54 -23.53 29.61
N LEU A 157 -11.79 -24.76 30.08
CA LEU A 157 -10.78 -25.62 30.67
C LEU A 157 -10.41 -26.73 29.68
N VAL A 158 -9.13 -26.83 29.34
CA VAL A 158 -8.59 -27.84 28.42
C VAL A 158 -7.35 -28.47 29.04
N GLU A 159 -7.26 -29.80 29.00
CA GLU A 159 -6.11 -30.52 29.57
C GLU A 159 -4.93 -30.54 28.62
N THR A 160 -5.18 -30.75 27.33
CA THR A 160 -4.16 -30.84 26.29
C THR A 160 -4.46 -29.89 25.12
N PRO A 161 -3.42 -29.36 24.45
CA PRO A 161 -3.60 -28.59 23.23
C PRO A 161 -4.37 -29.36 22.15
N PHE A 162 -5.23 -28.66 21.41
CA PHE A 162 -5.88 -29.22 20.23
C PHE A 162 -6.07 -28.15 19.13
N LEU A 163 -6.32 -28.61 17.91
CA LEU A 163 -6.46 -27.75 16.73
C LEU A 163 -7.93 -27.49 16.41
N ILE A 164 -8.23 -26.26 16.03
CA ILE A 164 -9.48 -25.87 15.36
C ILE A 164 -9.10 -25.10 14.09
N GLY A 165 -9.27 -25.74 12.93
CA GLY A 165 -8.86 -25.16 11.66
C GLY A 165 -7.36 -24.83 11.65
N SER A 166 -7.01 -23.56 11.40
CA SER A 166 -5.63 -23.04 11.46
C SER A 166 -5.23 -22.52 12.84
N SER A 167 -6.13 -22.57 13.83
CA SER A 167 -5.89 -22.08 15.19
C SER A 167 -5.59 -23.23 16.14
N GLN A 168 -4.79 -22.97 17.16
CA GLN A 168 -4.50 -23.91 18.24
C GLN A 168 -5.08 -23.40 19.54
N ILE A 169 -5.88 -24.21 20.21
CA ILE A 169 -6.30 -23.97 21.59
C ILE A 169 -5.28 -24.64 22.49
N ILE A 170 -4.69 -23.87 23.40
CA ILE A 170 -3.70 -24.36 24.36
C ILE A 170 -4.13 -24.00 25.78
N PRO A 171 -3.83 -24.85 26.78
CA PRO A 171 -3.99 -24.45 28.18
C PRO A 171 -3.04 -23.29 28.48
N LEU A 172 -3.59 -22.24 29.09
CA LEU A 172 -2.87 -21.08 29.60
C LEU A 172 -2.37 -21.42 31.00
N SER A 173 -1.05 -21.43 31.20
CA SER A 173 -0.44 -21.56 32.53
C SER A 173 0.32 -20.30 32.88
N LYS A 174 0.48 -20.02 34.18
CA LYS A 174 1.27 -18.87 34.66
C LYS A 174 2.67 -18.86 34.03
N LEU A 175 3.34 -20.01 33.99
CA LEU A 175 4.65 -20.19 33.37
C LEU A 175 4.68 -19.78 31.89
N LYS A 176 3.59 -20.02 31.13
CA LYS A 176 3.50 -19.57 29.73
C LYS A 176 3.34 -18.06 29.62
N ILE A 177 2.53 -17.46 30.49
CA ILE A 177 2.33 -16.00 30.53
C ILE A 177 3.65 -15.30 30.86
N ASP A 178 4.35 -15.77 31.90
CA ASP A 178 5.62 -15.21 32.35
C ASP A 178 6.71 -15.29 31.26
N ASN A 179 6.79 -16.42 30.53
CA ASN A 179 7.72 -16.58 29.40
C ASN A 179 7.41 -15.64 28.22
N TRP A 180 6.13 -15.31 28.01
CA TRP A 180 5.73 -14.39 26.96
C TRP A 180 6.08 -12.94 27.31
N GLU A 181 5.85 -12.51 28.54
CA GLU A 181 6.23 -11.16 28.99
C GLU A 181 7.74 -10.91 28.84
N ALA A 182 8.57 -11.93 29.04
CA ALA A 182 10.03 -11.82 28.88
C ALA A 182 10.51 -11.76 27.41
N SER A 183 9.62 -12.00 26.44
CA SER A 183 9.96 -12.06 25.00
C SER A 183 9.59 -10.78 24.24
N PHE A 184 9.07 -9.75 24.93
CA PHE A 184 8.78 -8.41 24.41
C PHE A 184 9.82 -7.40 24.90
#